data_AF-A0A929C0Y3-F1
#
_entry.id   AF-A0A929C0Y3-F1
#
_cell.length_a   1.000
_cell.length_b   1.000
_cell.length_c   1.000
_cell.angle_alpha   90.00
_cell.angle_beta   90.00
_cell.angle_gamma   90.00
#
_symmetry.space_group_name_H-M   'P 1'
#
loop_
_entity.id
_entity.type
_entity.pdbx_description
1 polymer ?
#
loop_
_entity_poly.entity_id
_entity_poly.type
_entity_poly.pdbx_seq_one_letter_code
_entity_poly.pdbx_strand_id
1 'polypeptide(L)'
;AIAVDAGSAFLSTLAKHIQYFLLFGITVTLGFRPPWTTEPIALLLVPLALVFWLLVFIQIFHRLRDESSRRAIYWMIAGVIGAVILMFVLTPFGSDPSGRYFLPVYFTLAIFAGDFFAQPAFKINARFRALILVFVVAFNLWSNLEAAAQYPPGITTQFDAVTRVNHRFDEQLVDFLSKHGETRGYSNYWVSYPLAFVSDEELIYIPRLPYHLDFRYTTRDDRYEPFQVLVDGSDRVAYITTFHPALDESIRASFRRLGVVWEEEMIGDYQIFYNLSRPVRPEEIGEAWLGN
;
A
#
# COMPACT_ATOMS: atom_id res chain seq x y z
N ALA A 1 -10.06 -3.20 0.53
CA ALA A 1 -10.80 -2.06 1.14
C ALA A 1 -10.68 -2.09 2.67
N ILE A 2 -10.71 -0.95 3.38
CA ILE A 2 -10.72 -0.95 4.86
C ILE A 2 -12.08 -1.51 5.33
N ALA A 3 -12.07 -2.65 6.01
CA ALA A 3 -13.25 -3.22 6.62
C ALA A 3 -13.70 -2.31 7.77
N VAL A 4 -14.97 -1.91 7.76
CA VAL A 4 -15.58 -1.26 8.91
C VAL A 4 -15.78 -2.35 9.96
N ASP A 5 -15.08 -2.26 11.10
CA ASP A 5 -15.29 -3.13 12.26
C ASP A 5 -16.72 -2.87 12.80
N ALA A 6 -17.71 -3.52 12.21
CA ALA A 6 -19.10 -3.49 12.65
C ALA A 6 -19.23 -4.38 13.89
N GLY A 7 -18.83 -3.87 15.06
CA GLY A 7 -19.02 -4.60 16.31
C GLY A 7 -18.18 -4.15 17.51
N SER A 8 -17.14 -3.33 17.32
CA SER A 8 -16.35 -2.80 18.44
C SER A 8 -17.01 -1.57 19.08
N ALA A 9 -16.99 -1.51 20.41
CA ALA A 9 -17.39 -0.32 21.14
C ALA A 9 -16.54 0.89 20.66
N PHE A 10 -17.17 2.03 20.41
CA PHE A 10 -16.50 3.24 19.88
C PHE A 10 -15.18 3.56 20.61
N LEU A 11 -15.14 3.39 21.93
CA LEU A 11 -13.95 3.61 22.76
C LEU A 11 -12.80 2.65 22.45
N SER A 12 -13.07 1.37 22.16
CA SER A 12 -12.00 0.42 21.82
C SER A 12 -11.44 0.68 20.43
N THR A 13 -12.29 1.06 19.47
CA THR A 13 -11.84 1.52 18.14
C THR A 13 -10.95 2.75 18.25
N LEU A 14 -11.36 3.74 19.04
CA LEU A 14 -10.59 4.95 19.28
C LEU A 14 -9.23 4.65 19.91
N ALA A 15 -9.19 3.79 20.92
CA ALA A 15 -7.95 3.36 21.57
C ALA A 15 -7.01 2.65 20.57
N LYS A 16 -7.54 1.77 19.72
CA LYS A 16 -6.79 1.09 18.65
C LYS A 16 -6.20 2.09 17.65
N HIS A 17 -6.98 3.09 17.22
CA HIS A 17 -6.51 4.12 16.29
C HIS A 17 -5.42 5.00 16.91
N ILE A 18 -5.52 5.35 18.19
CA ILE A 18 -4.47 6.07 18.91
C ILE A 18 -3.20 5.21 18.99
N GLN A 19 -3.33 3.93 19.33
CA GLN A 19 -2.19 3.00 19.33
C GLN A 19 -1.54 2.92 17.95
N TYR A 20 -2.32 2.83 16.88
CA TYR A 20 -1.79 2.78 15.51
C TYR A 20 -1.13 4.10 15.11
N PHE A 21 -1.68 5.25 15.51
CA PHE A 21 -1.03 6.52 15.30
C PHE A 21 0.35 6.57 15.98
N LEU A 22 0.44 6.16 17.25
CA LEU A 22 1.68 6.20 18.02
C LEU A 22 2.74 5.23 17.49
N LEU A 23 2.33 3.99 17.16
CA LEU A 23 3.27 2.94 16.73
C LEU A 23 3.62 3.06 15.23
N PHE A 24 2.64 3.37 14.39
CA PHE A 24 2.77 3.31 12.94
C PHE A 24 2.78 4.69 12.28
N GLY A 25 1.90 5.60 12.71
CA GLY A 25 1.79 6.94 12.14
C GLY A 25 3.05 7.78 12.38
N ILE A 26 3.49 7.89 13.63
CA ILE A 26 4.68 8.67 14.01
C ILE A 26 5.94 8.11 13.36
N THR A 27 6.13 6.79 13.40
CA THR A 27 7.35 6.14 12.90
C THR A 27 7.52 6.30 11.39
N VAL A 28 6.43 6.19 10.62
CA VAL A 28 6.45 6.53 9.19
C VAL A 28 6.73 8.01 9.03
N THR A 29 5.92 8.88 9.63
CA THR A 29 6.01 10.35 9.44
C THR A 29 7.41 10.92 9.71
N LEU A 30 8.15 10.37 10.66
CA LEU A 30 9.52 10.80 10.98
C LEU A 30 10.61 10.13 10.14
N GLY A 31 10.23 9.19 9.27
CA GLY A 31 11.12 8.47 8.35
C GLY A 31 11.84 7.27 8.97
N PHE A 32 11.37 6.74 10.11
CA PHE A 32 12.03 5.64 10.82
C PHE A 32 11.72 4.26 10.23
N ARG A 33 10.65 4.16 9.44
CA ARG A 33 10.31 2.96 8.67
C ARG A 33 9.61 3.33 7.36
N PRO A 34 9.66 2.48 6.34
CA PRO A 34 8.84 2.63 5.14
C PRO A 34 7.33 2.42 5.44
N PRO A 35 6.44 3.04 4.65
CA PRO A 35 4.99 2.90 4.83
C PRO A 35 4.44 1.50 4.56
N TRP A 36 5.22 0.56 4.02
CA TRP A 36 4.77 -0.80 3.70
C TRP A 36 5.32 -1.90 4.60
N THR A 37 6.13 -1.58 5.62
CA THR A 37 6.68 -2.57 6.56
C THR A 37 6.70 -2.05 7.99
N THR A 38 6.70 -2.96 8.97
CA THR A 38 6.90 -2.62 10.39
C THR A 38 8.37 -2.53 10.78
N GLU A 39 9.27 -2.98 9.90
CA GLU A 39 10.70 -3.00 10.16
C GLU A 39 11.31 -1.59 10.04
N PRO A 40 12.16 -1.19 10.99
CA PRO A 40 12.86 0.09 10.93
C PRO A 40 13.88 0.09 9.79
N ILE A 41 14.14 1.27 9.23
CA ILE A 41 15.16 1.47 8.19
C ILE A 41 16.29 2.36 8.71
N ALA A 42 17.51 2.13 8.21
CA ALA A 42 18.69 2.86 8.65
C ALA A 42 18.82 2.88 10.18
N LEU A 43 18.62 1.73 10.83
CA LEU A 43 18.43 1.60 12.29
C LEU A 43 19.48 2.34 13.13
N LEU A 44 20.74 2.31 12.70
CA LEU A 44 21.86 2.97 13.39
C LEU A 44 21.77 4.51 13.36
N LEU A 45 21.07 5.07 12.37
CA LEU A 45 20.90 6.52 12.19
C LEU A 45 19.60 7.04 12.82
N VAL A 46 18.63 6.16 13.12
CA VAL A 46 17.34 6.52 13.72
C VAL A 46 17.47 7.36 15.00
N PRO A 47 18.36 7.04 15.98
CA PRO A 47 18.50 7.87 17.18
C PRO A 47 18.92 9.31 16.87
N LEU A 48 19.77 9.53 15.87
CA LEU A 48 20.20 10.86 15.45
C LEU A 48 19.06 11.62 14.74
N ALA A 49 18.30 10.93 13.89
CA ALA A 49 17.10 11.49 13.25
C ALA A 49 16.04 11.85 14.29
N LEU A 50 15.86 11.04 15.34
CA LEU A 50 14.97 11.32 16.46
C LEU A 50 15.39 12.59 17.21
N VAL A 51 16.67 12.74 17.54
CA VAL A 51 17.17 13.97 18.18
C VAL A 51 16.90 15.19 17.31
N PHE A 52 17.14 15.10 16.00
CA PHE A 52 16.80 16.17 15.06
C PHE A 52 15.32 16.54 15.12
N TRP A 53 14.41 15.58 15.00
CA TRP A 53 12.98 15.84 15.06
C TRP A 53 12.53 16.40 16.41
N LEU A 54 13.10 15.94 17.53
CA LEU A 54 12.85 16.52 18.84
C LEU A 54 13.24 18.00 18.89
N LEU A 55 14.39 18.39 18.35
CA LEU A 55 14.80 19.79 18.27
C LEU A 55 13.84 20.63 17.43
N VAL A 56 13.37 20.10 16.30
CA VAL A 56 12.36 20.74 15.46
C VAL A 56 11.05 20.93 16.25
N PHE A 57 10.56 19.90 16.95
CA PHE A 57 9.34 19.99 17.76
C PHE A 57 9.47 21.00 18.91
N ILE A 58 10.60 21.04 19.61
CA ILE A 58 10.83 22.04 20.67
C ILE A 58 10.82 23.45 20.06
N GLN A 59 11.41 23.65 18.87
CA GLN A 59 11.33 24.93 18.17
C GLN A 59 9.89 25.30 17.78
N ILE A 60 9.11 24.37 17.22
CA ILE A 60 7.69 24.61 16.90
C ILE A 60 6.95 25.09 18.15
N PHE A 61 7.15 24.40 19.28
CA PHE A 61 6.51 24.75 20.54
C PHE A 61 6.91 26.13 21.06
N HIS A 62 8.19 26.50 20.97
CA HIS A 62 8.66 27.85 21.30
C HIS A 62 7.98 28.91 20.41
N ARG A 63 7.88 28.66 19.10
CA ARG A 63 7.28 29.60 18.13
C ARG A 63 5.77 29.75 18.30
N LEU A 64 5.07 28.69 18.70
CA LEU A 64 3.63 28.73 18.99
C LEU A 64 3.29 29.54 20.25
N ARG A 65 4.24 29.62 21.20
CA ARG A 65 4.11 30.38 22.46
C ARG A 65 4.59 31.82 22.36
N ASP A 66 5.47 32.12 21.42
CA ASP A 66 5.99 33.46 21.17
C ASP A 66 4.86 34.40 20.71
N GLU A 67 4.72 35.58 21.33
CA GLU A 67 3.70 36.59 21.01
C GLU A 67 4.00 37.38 19.73
N SER A 68 4.99 36.95 18.95
CA SER A 68 5.33 37.54 17.66
C SER A 68 4.14 37.58 16.68
N SER A 69 4.19 38.53 15.74
CA SER A 69 3.23 38.64 14.63
C SER A 69 3.14 37.40 13.75
N ARG A 70 4.12 36.48 13.83
CA ARG A 70 4.15 35.23 13.07
C ARG A 70 3.41 34.08 13.74
N ARG A 71 2.96 34.24 15.00
CA ARG A 71 2.30 33.17 15.78
C ARG A 71 1.13 32.53 15.02
N ALA A 72 0.30 33.33 14.37
CA ALA A 72 -0.85 32.84 13.58
C ALA A 72 -0.43 31.91 12.44
N ILE A 73 0.70 32.18 11.79
CA ILE A 73 1.23 31.35 10.70
C ILE A 73 1.66 29.98 11.24
N TYR A 74 2.38 29.94 12.36
CA TYR A 74 2.77 28.67 13.00
C TYR A 74 1.54 27.85 13.43
N TRP A 75 0.51 28.49 13.99
CA TRP A 75 -0.75 27.80 14.34
C TRP A 75 -1.49 27.27 13.13
N MET A 76 -1.54 28.04 12.03
CA MET A 76 -2.17 27.59 10.78
C MET A 76 -1.49 26.32 10.25
N ILE A 77 -0.16 26.33 10.20
CA ILE A 77 0.64 25.19 9.72
C ILE A 77 0.51 24.00 10.69
N ALA A 78 0.64 24.21 12.00
CA ALA A 78 0.45 23.16 13.01
C ALA A 78 -0.98 22.60 13.02
N GLY A 79 -1.97 23.43 12.68
CA GLY A 79 -3.37 23.03 12.54
C GLY A 79 -3.58 21.95 11.48
N VAL A 80 -2.78 21.93 10.41
CA VAL A 80 -2.80 20.85 9.41
C VAL A 80 -2.42 19.51 10.06
N ILE A 81 -1.36 19.50 10.88
CA ILE A 81 -0.95 18.30 11.63
C ILE A 81 -2.09 17.83 12.54
N GLY A 82 -2.67 18.76 13.30
CA GLY A 82 -3.79 18.46 14.20
C GLY A 82 -5.01 17.90 13.46
N ALA A 83 -5.38 18.50 12.33
CA ALA A 83 -6.51 18.05 11.51
C ALA A 83 -6.30 16.63 10.94
N VAL A 84 -5.09 16.32 10.46
CA VAL A 84 -4.76 14.97 9.97
C VAL A 84 -4.80 13.94 11.09
N ILE A 85 -4.26 14.27 12.27
CA ILE A 85 -4.31 13.38 13.45
C ILE A 85 -5.77 13.12 13.86
N LEU A 86 -6.59 14.17 13.94
CA LEU A 86 -8.00 14.05 14.28
C LEU A 86 -8.75 13.19 13.25
N MET A 87 -8.52 13.44 11.95
CA MET A 87 -9.12 12.64 10.88
C MET A 87 -8.70 11.17 10.99
N PHE A 88 -7.41 10.88 11.19
CA PHE A 88 -6.93 9.51 11.34
C PHE A 88 -7.57 8.81 12.56
N VAL A 89 -7.59 9.48 13.71
CA VAL A 89 -8.10 8.89 14.97
C VAL A 89 -9.61 8.69 14.94
N LEU A 90 -10.37 9.63 14.36
CA LEU A 90 -11.85 9.65 14.43
C LEU A 90 -12.54 8.93 13.26
N THR A 91 -11.81 8.46 12.25
CA THR A 91 -12.37 7.81 11.06
C THR A 91 -11.85 6.37 10.91
N PRO A 92 -12.47 5.54 10.04
CA PRO A 92 -11.96 4.19 9.76
C PRO A 92 -10.53 4.16 9.21
N PHE A 93 -10.00 5.28 8.72
CA PHE A 93 -8.61 5.38 8.25
C PHE A 93 -7.60 5.08 9.36
N GLY A 94 -7.97 5.26 10.63
CA GLY A 94 -7.12 4.95 11.79
C GLY A 94 -6.74 3.47 11.94
N SER A 95 -7.42 2.57 11.23
CA SER A 95 -7.09 1.14 11.20
C SER A 95 -6.01 0.77 10.17
N ASP A 96 -5.52 1.73 9.38
CA ASP A 96 -4.52 1.50 8.34
C ASP A 96 -3.08 1.74 8.87
N PRO A 97 -2.24 0.69 8.94
CA PRO A 97 -0.88 0.80 9.47
C PRO A 97 0.12 1.37 8.45
N SER A 98 -0.28 1.58 7.19
CA SER A 98 0.65 1.98 6.13
C SER A 98 1.19 3.41 6.32
N GLY A 99 0.47 4.27 7.03
CA GLY A 99 0.87 5.66 7.20
C GLY A 99 0.71 6.54 5.96
N ARG A 100 0.09 6.03 4.88
CA ARG A 100 -0.18 6.80 3.64
C ARG A 100 -1.00 8.07 3.86
N TYR A 101 -1.81 8.11 4.92
CA TYR A 101 -2.63 9.28 5.28
C TYR A 101 -1.82 10.43 5.91
N PHE A 102 -0.54 10.22 6.25
CA PHE A 102 0.32 11.24 6.87
C PHE A 102 1.11 12.08 5.85
N LEU A 103 0.93 11.86 4.55
CA LEU A 103 1.60 12.66 3.50
C LEU A 103 1.47 14.19 3.70
N PRO A 104 0.31 14.76 4.09
CA PRO A 104 0.24 16.21 4.37
C PRO A 104 1.08 16.66 5.58
N VAL A 105 1.30 15.76 6.56
CA VAL A 105 2.14 16.04 7.72
C VAL A 105 3.61 16.10 7.33
N TYR A 106 4.08 15.25 6.40
CA TYR A 106 5.46 15.30 5.91
C TYR A 106 5.83 16.67 5.32
N PHE A 107 4.98 17.22 4.44
CA PHE A 107 5.22 18.55 3.86
C PHE A 107 5.29 19.63 4.94
N THR A 108 4.41 19.53 5.92
CA THR A 108 4.35 20.46 7.04
C THR A 108 5.62 20.38 7.90
N LEU A 109 6.09 19.18 8.20
CA LEU A 109 7.32 18.96 8.95
C LEU A 109 8.57 19.43 8.18
N ALA A 110 8.59 19.29 6.86
CA ALA A 110 9.67 19.81 6.02
C ALA A 110 9.76 21.35 6.10
N ILE A 111 8.62 22.05 6.14
CA ILE A 111 8.59 23.50 6.34
C ILE A 111 9.16 23.88 7.71
N PHE A 112 8.75 23.18 8.78
CA PHE A 112 9.28 23.43 10.12
C PHE A 112 10.78 23.10 10.24
N ALA A 113 11.25 22.04 9.57
CA ALA A 113 12.67 21.74 9.46
C ALA A 113 13.43 22.87 8.74
N GLY A 114 12.87 23.43 7.66
CA GLY A 114 13.43 24.59 6.98
C GLY A 114 13.55 25.82 7.90
N ASP A 115 12.51 26.12 8.68
CA ASP A 115 12.54 27.17 9.69
C ASP A 115 13.60 26.92 10.77
N PHE A 116 13.78 25.66 11.20
CA PHE A 116 14.84 25.27 12.14
C PHE A 116 16.23 25.60 11.62
N PHE A 117 16.52 25.33 10.36
CA PHE A 117 17.82 25.68 9.77
C PHE A 117 17.99 27.18 9.56
N ALA A 118 16.94 27.88 9.12
CA ALA A 118 16.99 29.30 8.82
C ALA A 118 17.13 30.15 10.10
N GLN A 119 16.27 29.92 11.09
CA GLN A 119 16.12 30.74 12.29
C GLN A 119 15.98 29.84 13.54
N PRO A 120 17.05 29.13 13.94
CA PRO A 120 17.02 28.21 15.06
C PRO A 120 16.64 28.94 16.35
N ALA A 121 15.75 28.34 17.16
CA ALA A 121 15.42 28.87 18.48
C ALA A 121 16.59 28.73 19.49
N PHE A 122 17.64 27.99 19.14
CA PHE A 122 18.80 27.69 19.99
C PHE A 122 20.07 28.27 19.39
N LYS A 123 21.06 28.55 20.24
CA LYS A 123 22.39 28.98 19.79
C LYS A 123 23.17 27.83 19.17
N ILE A 124 22.91 27.56 17.89
CA ILE A 124 23.62 26.55 17.10
C ILE A 124 24.47 27.27 16.04
N ASN A 125 25.78 27.01 16.03
CA ASN A 125 26.67 27.64 15.05
C ASN A 125 26.37 27.14 13.62
N ALA A 126 26.75 27.94 12.61
CA ALA A 126 26.43 27.63 11.21
C ALA A 126 27.02 26.30 10.72
N ARG A 127 28.24 25.94 11.17
CA ARG A 127 28.91 24.69 10.78
C ARG A 127 28.15 23.46 11.29
N PHE A 128 27.68 23.49 12.53
CA PHE A 128 26.90 22.40 13.12
C PHE A 128 25.52 22.28 12.46
N ARG A 129 24.87 23.41 12.12
CA ARG A 129 23.64 23.38 11.32
C ARG A 129 23.85 22.73 9.96
N ALA A 130 24.94 23.07 9.26
CA ALA A 130 25.28 22.45 7.99
C ALA A 130 25.52 20.94 8.14
N LEU A 131 26.21 20.51 9.21
CA LEU A 131 26.41 19.09 9.52
C LEU A 131 25.08 18.35 9.74
N ILE A 132 24.16 18.92 10.53
CA ILE A 132 22.82 18.33 10.75
C ILE A 132 22.07 18.24 9.42
N LEU A 133 22.12 19.28 8.58
CA LEU A 133 21.44 19.28 7.29
C LEU A 133 21.99 18.17 6.38
N VAL A 134 23.31 18.05 6.27
CA VAL A 134 23.97 16.98 5.51
C VAL A 134 23.53 15.61 6.05
N PHE A 135 23.51 15.44 7.37
CA PHE A 135 23.02 14.22 8.01
C PHE A 135 21.58 13.90 7.64
N VAL A 136 20.65 14.86 7.75
CA VAL A 136 19.22 14.64 7.44
C VAL A 136 19.03 14.25 5.97
N VAL A 137 19.75 14.91 5.06
CA VAL A 137 19.72 14.57 3.63
C VAL A 137 20.30 13.17 3.40
N ALA A 138 21.46 12.86 3.97
CA ALA A 138 22.10 11.55 3.86
C ALA A 138 21.23 10.44 4.44
N PHE A 139 20.57 10.66 5.59
CA PHE A 139 19.63 9.72 6.20
C PHE A 139 18.48 9.41 5.25
N ASN A 140 17.81 10.43 4.70
CA ASN A 140 16.69 10.21 3.79
C ASN A 140 17.12 9.53 2.49
N LEU A 141 18.27 9.90 1.92
CA LEU A 141 18.81 9.24 0.73
C LEU A 141 19.15 7.78 1.00
N TRP A 142 19.86 7.51 2.10
CA TRP A 142 20.23 6.16 2.50
C TRP A 142 19.01 5.28 2.74
N SER A 143 18.01 5.78 3.48
CA SER A 143 16.76 5.04 3.70
C SER A 143 16.03 4.69 2.39
N ASN A 144 16.02 5.59 1.40
CA ASN A 144 15.42 5.26 0.10
C ASN A 144 16.24 4.20 -0.67
N LEU A 145 17.58 4.29 -0.63
CA LEU A 145 18.46 3.29 -1.26
C LEU A 145 18.33 1.93 -0.61
N GLU A 146 18.31 1.87 0.73
CA GLU A 146 18.12 0.65 1.50
C GLU A 146 16.76 0.02 1.18
N ALA A 147 15.69 0.81 1.13
CA ALA A 147 14.36 0.33 0.77
C ALA A 147 14.30 -0.20 -0.66
N ALA A 148 14.93 0.49 -1.61
CA ALA A 148 15.00 0.05 -3.00
C ALA A 148 15.82 -1.24 -3.17
N ALA A 149 16.89 -1.41 -2.38
CA ALA A 149 17.75 -2.59 -2.43
C ALA A 149 17.09 -3.85 -1.85
N GLN A 150 16.10 -3.71 -0.95
CA GLN A 150 15.35 -4.81 -0.36
C GLN A 150 14.24 -5.32 -1.32
N TYR A 151 14.63 -5.80 -2.50
CA TYR A 151 13.72 -6.30 -3.53
C TYR A 151 13.76 -7.84 -3.67
N PRO A 152 12.60 -8.53 -3.72
CA PRO A 152 11.23 -8.00 -3.59
C PRO A 152 10.85 -7.68 -2.13
N PRO A 153 9.95 -6.69 -1.90
CA PRO A 153 9.21 -5.91 -2.90
C PRO A 153 9.92 -4.63 -3.36
N GLY A 154 11.02 -4.23 -2.70
CA GLY A 154 11.62 -2.92 -2.85
C GLY A 154 10.67 -1.81 -2.42
N ILE A 155 10.61 -0.72 -3.19
CA ILE A 155 9.64 0.35 -2.97
C ILE A 155 8.26 -0.11 -3.44
N THR A 156 7.30 -0.15 -2.53
CA THR A 156 5.93 -0.58 -2.84
C THR A 156 4.90 0.20 -2.03
N THR A 157 3.67 0.29 -2.51
CA THR A 157 2.55 0.84 -1.72
C THR A 157 1.86 -0.21 -0.86
N GLN A 158 2.30 -1.46 -0.93
CA GLN A 158 1.57 -2.63 -0.41
C GLN A 158 2.07 -3.07 0.97
N PHE A 159 1.27 -2.77 1.99
CA PHE A 159 1.57 -3.20 3.35
C PHE A 159 1.34 -4.70 3.55
N ASP A 160 0.25 -5.26 3.00
CA ASP A 160 -0.02 -6.69 3.06
C ASP A 160 0.98 -7.45 2.16
N ALA A 161 1.56 -8.53 2.67
CA ALA A 161 2.56 -9.29 1.93
C ALA A 161 1.96 -10.03 0.73
N VAL A 162 0.71 -10.47 0.84
CA VAL A 162 0.03 -11.25 -0.23
C VAL A 162 -0.29 -10.42 -1.47
N THR A 163 -0.21 -9.08 -1.35
CA THR A 163 -0.47 -8.15 -2.45
C THR A 163 0.80 -7.62 -3.10
N ARG A 164 1.98 -8.11 -2.69
CA ARG A 164 3.30 -7.72 -3.21
C ARG A 164 3.73 -8.63 -4.36
N VAL A 165 3.09 -8.47 -5.51
CA VAL A 165 3.39 -9.26 -6.72
C VAL A 165 4.73 -8.85 -7.33
N ASN A 166 5.54 -9.82 -7.76
CA ASN A 166 6.83 -9.60 -8.42
C ASN A 166 6.65 -9.28 -9.90
N HIS A 167 6.57 -7.99 -10.20
CA HIS A 167 6.33 -7.48 -11.54
C HIS A 167 7.44 -7.71 -12.58
N ARG A 168 8.58 -8.33 -12.21
CA ARG A 168 9.63 -8.70 -13.19
C ARG A 168 9.17 -9.75 -14.19
N PHE A 169 8.12 -10.49 -13.86
CA PHE A 169 7.57 -11.53 -14.71
C PHE A 169 6.38 -11.06 -15.54
N ASP A 170 6.04 -9.77 -15.51
CA ASP A 170 4.87 -9.22 -16.22
C ASP A 170 5.01 -9.38 -17.74
N GLU A 171 6.19 -9.10 -18.31
CA GLU A 171 6.44 -9.31 -19.74
C GLU A 171 6.30 -10.79 -20.12
N GLN A 172 6.84 -11.70 -19.30
CA GLN A 172 6.72 -13.14 -19.54
C GLN A 172 5.26 -13.62 -19.45
N LEU A 173 4.48 -13.07 -18.51
CA LEU A 173 3.06 -13.32 -18.37
C LEU A 173 2.29 -12.82 -19.61
N VAL A 174 2.55 -11.60 -20.06
CA VAL A 174 1.93 -11.01 -21.26
C VAL A 174 2.23 -11.86 -22.50
N ASP A 175 3.49 -12.21 -22.72
CA ASP A 175 3.92 -13.06 -23.83
C ASP A 175 3.25 -14.43 -23.79
N PHE A 176 3.19 -15.04 -22.61
CA PHE A 176 2.56 -16.33 -22.41
C PHE A 176 1.07 -16.29 -22.75
N LEU A 177 0.32 -15.33 -22.19
CA LEU A 177 -1.12 -15.20 -22.41
C LEU A 177 -1.43 -14.89 -23.87
N SER A 178 -0.67 -13.98 -24.48
CA SER A 178 -0.82 -13.59 -25.88
C SER A 178 -0.55 -14.76 -26.83
N LYS A 179 0.54 -15.50 -26.58
CA LYS A 179 0.91 -16.70 -27.36
C LYS A 179 -0.17 -17.77 -27.33
N HIS A 180 -0.84 -17.95 -26.19
CA HIS A 180 -1.90 -18.94 -26.06
C HIS A 180 -3.27 -18.38 -26.48
N GLY A 181 -3.41 -17.07 -26.71
CA GLY A 181 -4.69 -16.43 -27.04
C GLY A 181 -5.61 -16.26 -25.82
N GLU A 182 -5.05 -16.23 -24.62
CA GLU A 182 -5.75 -16.06 -23.34
C GLU A 182 -5.89 -14.57 -23.00
N THR A 183 -6.65 -13.86 -23.82
CA THR A 183 -6.75 -12.39 -23.76
C THR A 183 -7.77 -11.89 -22.75
N ARG A 184 -8.65 -12.75 -22.25
CA ARG A 184 -9.73 -12.40 -21.32
C ARG A 184 -9.73 -13.36 -20.14
N GLY A 185 -10.15 -12.88 -18.97
CA GLY A 185 -10.22 -13.77 -17.82
C GLY A 185 -10.49 -13.11 -16.47
N TYR A 186 -10.17 -13.87 -15.43
CA TYR A 186 -10.43 -13.50 -14.04
C TYR A 186 -9.15 -13.53 -13.23
N SER A 187 -8.94 -12.50 -12.44
CA SER A 187 -7.84 -12.46 -11.49
C SER A 187 -8.24 -11.70 -10.23
N ASN A 188 -7.26 -11.31 -9.43
CA ASN A 188 -7.43 -10.41 -8.30
C ASN A 188 -7.04 -8.96 -8.68
N TYR A 189 -7.41 -8.01 -7.82
CA TYR A 189 -7.18 -6.57 -8.02
C TYR A 189 -5.73 -6.21 -8.38
N TRP A 190 -4.76 -6.87 -7.75
CA TRP A 190 -3.34 -6.56 -7.86
C TRP A 190 -2.68 -7.09 -9.13
N VAL A 191 -3.41 -7.90 -9.92
CA VAL A 191 -2.96 -8.42 -11.21
C VAL A 191 -3.77 -7.82 -12.35
N SER A 192 -5.09 -7.76 -12.21
CA SER A 192 -6.04 -7.31 -13.25
C SER A 192 -5.66 -5.99 -13.92
N TYR A 193 -5.52 -4.91 -13.15
CA TYR A 193 -5.25 -3.58 -13.73
C TYR A 193 -3.81 -3.39 -14.17
N PRO A 194 -2.78 -3.85 -13.41
CA PRO A 194 -1.41 -3.83 -13.92
C PRO A 194 -1.28 -4.58 -15.24
N LEU A 195 -1.88 -5.76 -15.38
CA LEU A 195 -1.84 -6.55 -16.61
C LEU A 195 -2.46 -5.80 -17.79
N ALA A 196 -3.64 -5.20 -17.60
CA ALA A 196 -4.27 -4.38 -18.63
C ALA A 196 -3.36 -3.20 -19.02
N PHE A 197 -2.72 -2.53 -18.06
CA PHE A 197 -1.83 -1.40 -18.33
C PHE A 197 -0.58 -1.82 -19.12
N VAL A 198 0.12 -2.88 -18.69
CA VAL A 198 1.37 -3.31 -19.36
C VAL A 198 1.15 -3.94 -20.73
N SER A 199 -0.07 -4.42 -21.01
CA SER A 199 -0.46 -4.99 -22.30
C SER A 199 -1.18 -4.01 -23.23
N ASP A 200 -1.20 -2.71 -22.91
CA ASP A 200 -1.95 -1.69 -23.67
C ASP A 200 -3.44 -2.08 -23.87
N GLU A 201 -4.04 -2.63 -22.82
CA GLU A 201 -5.42 -3.11 -22.76
C GLU A 201 -5.74 -4.28 -23.72
N GLU A 202 -4.73 -4.94 -24.29
CA GLU A 202 -4.92 -6.15 -25.09
C GLU A 202 -5.32 -7.36 -24.22
N LEU A 203 -4.80 -7.46 -23.00
CA LEU A 203 -5.12 -8.51 -22.03
C LEU A 203 -6.01 -7.94 -20.91
N ILE A 204 -7.29 -8.32 -20.91
CA ILE A 204 -8.28 -7.79 -19.97
C ILE A 204 -8.73 -8.88 -19.00
N TYR A 205 -8.30 -8.75 -17.75
CA TYR A 205 -8.68 -9.63 -16.66
C TYR A 205 -9.40 -8.82 -15.60
N ILE A 206 -10.57 -9.27 -15.15
CA ILE A 206 -11.35 -8.54 -14.14
C ILE A 206 -11.14 -9.10 -12.72
N PRO A 207 -11.17 -8.25 -11.68
CA PRO A 207 -10.80 -8.62 -10.31
C PRO A 207 -11.96 -9.34 -9.58
N ARG A 208 -12.25 -10.58 -10.00
CA ARG A 208 -13.33 -11.43 -9.45
C ARG A 208 -12.83 -12.53 -8.52
N LEU A 209 -11.53 -12.56 -8.23
CA LEU A 209 -10.90 -13.52 -7.32
C LEU A 209 -10.44 -12.84 -6.02
N PRO A 210 -10.58 -13.50 -4.86
CA PRO A 210 -10.03 -12.99 -3.60
C PRO A 210 -8.51 -13.08 -3.61
N TYR A 211 -7.84 -12.10 -2.98
CA TYR A 211 -6.40 -12.14 -2.70
C TYR A 211 -6.10 -12.27 -1.21
N HIS A 212 -7.08 -12.04 -0.33
CA HIS A 212 -6.91 -12.32 1.09
C HIS A 212 -7.02 -13.83 1.34
N LEU A 213 -6.11 -14.36 2.15
CA LEU A 213 -6.01 -15.81 2.43
C LEU A 213 -7.23 -16.36 3.18
N ASP A 214 -8.02 -15.50 3.81
CA ASP A 214 -9.32 -15.82 4.44
C ASP A 214 -10.49 -15.83 3.43
N PHE A 215 -10.20 -15.83 2.13
CA PHE A 215 -11.17 -15.77 1.02
C PHE A 215 -12.03 -14.51 0.96
N ARG A 216 -11.69 -13.48 1.74
CA ARG A 216 -12.44 -12.22 1.71
C ARG A 216 -12.36 -11.60 0.33
N TYR A 217 -13.55 -11.33 -0.22
CA TYR A 217 -13.75 -10.73 -1.52
C TYR A 217 -14.57 -9.44 -1.38
N THR A 218 -14.38 -8.50 -2.32
CA THR A 218 -15.25 -7.33 -2.43
C THR A 218 -15.45 -6.96 -3.89
N THR A 219 -16.71 -6.77 -4.27
CA THR A 219 -17.07 -6.29 -5.61
C THR A 219 -16.54 -4.89 -5.92
N ARG A 220 -16.15 -4.13 -4.88
CA ARG A 220 -15.57 -2.77 -5.03
C ARG A 220 -14.20 -2.75 -5.70
N ASP A 221 -13.54 -3.91 -5.78
CA ASP A 221 -12.25 -4.02 -6.46
C ASP A 221 -12.45 -4.06 -7.99
N ASP A 222 -13.62 -4.46 -8.46
CA ASP A 222 -14.06 -4.25 -9.85
C ASP A 222 -14.57 -2.81 -10.02
N ARG A 223 -13.80 -1.99 -10.73
CA ARG A 223 -13.97 -0.54 -10.81
C ARG A 223 -14.21 -0.06 -12.22
N TYR A 224 -14.12 -0.94 -13.21
CA TYR A 224 -14.20 -0.56 -14.61
C TYR A 224 -15.11 -1.51 -15.39
N GLU A 225 -16.40 -1.17 -15.35
CA GLU A 225 -17.48 -1.94 -15.98
C GLU A 225 -17.23 -2.29 -17.47
N PRO A 226 -16.61 -1.43 -18.31
CA PRO A 226 -16.34 -1.81 -19.70
C PRO A 226 -15.47 -3.07 -19.85
N PHE A 227 -14.55 -3.34 -18.91
CA PHE A 227 -13.78 -4.59 -18.93
C PHE A 227 -14.64 -5.80 -18.61
N GLN A 228 -15.64 -5.65 -17.75
CA GLN A 228 -16.58 -6.73 -17.43
C GLN A 228 -17.34 -7.17 -18.68
N VAL A 229 -17.87 -6.23 -19.46
CA VAL A 229 -18.57 -6.53 -20.72
C VAL A 229 -17.69 -7.35 -21.68
N LEU A 230 -16.40 -6.99 -21.79
CA LEU A 230 -15.46 -7.70 -22.65
C LEU A 230 -15.17 -9.13 -22.18
N VAL A 231 -15.04 -9.35 -20.87
CA VAL A 231 -14.77 -10.68 -20.30
C VAL A 231 -16.02 -11.56 -20.35
N ASP A 232 -17.18 -11.01 -20.04
CA ASP A 232 -18.46 -11.73 -20.05
C ASP A 232 -18.85 -12.17 -21.47
N GLY A 233 -18.51 -11.37 -22.49
CA GLY A 233 -18.70 -11.70 -23.90
C GLY A 233 -17.64 -12.64 -24.50
N SER A 234 -16.62 -13.04 -23.76
CA SER A 234 -15.54 -13.90 -24.27
C SER A 234 -15.88 -15.38 -24.19
N ASP A 235 -15.72 -16.12 -25.28
CA ASP A 235 -15.84 -17.58 -25.32
C ASP A 235 -14.62 -18.30 -24.71
N ARG A 236 -13.54 -17.55 -24.43
CA ARG A 236 -12.31 -18.07 -23.84
C ARG A 236 -11.91 -17.23 -22.64
N VAL A 237 -11.65 -17.90 -21.53
CA VAL A 237 -11.22 -17.27 -20.29
C VAL A 237 -10.13 -18.07 -19.61
N ALA A 238 -9.19 -17.37 -19.01
CA ALA A 238 -8.21 -17.94 -18.10
C ALA A 238 -8.37 -17.37 -16.69
N TYR A 239 -7.79 -18.05 -15.71
CA TYR A 239 -7.74 -17.60 -14.32
C TYR A 239 -6.29 -17.37 -13.92
N ILE A 240 -6.03 -16.28 -13.20
CA ILE A 240 -4.71 -15.97 -12.65
C ILE A 240 -4.85 -15.70 -11.16
N THR A 241 -4.15 -16.47 -10.34
CA THR A 241 -4.05 -16.26 -8.89
C THR A 241 -2.61 -15.90 -8.51
N THR A 242 -2.44 -15.35 -7.31
CA THR A 242 -1.13 -15.01 -6.74
C THR A 242 -1.14 -15.34 -5.26
N PHE A 243 -0.11 -16.03 -4.76
CA PHE A 243 0.09 -16.32 -3.34
C PHE A 243 -1.12 -16.91 -2.59
N HIS A 244 -2.00 -17.67 -3.25
CA HIS A 244 -3.23 -18.19 -2.63
C HIS A 244 -3.45 -19.69 -2.89
N PRO A 245 -2.64 -20.59 -2.30
CA PRO A 245 -2.73 -22.03 -2.58
C PRO A 245 -4.11 -22.65 -2.26
N ALA A 246 -4.82 -22.10 -1.28
CA ALA A 246 -6.15 -22.58 -0.93
C ALA A 246 -7.19 -22.23 -2.01
N LEU A 247 -7.09 -21.04 -2.61
CA LEU A 247 -7.91 -20.66 -3.76
C LEU A 247 -7.56 -21.52 -4.97
N ASP A 248 -6.27 -21.78 -5.22
CA ASP A 248 -5.82 -22.63 -6.32
C ASP A 248 -6.46 -24.03 -6.24
N GLU A 249 -6.41 -24.65 -5.05
CA GLU A 249 -7.07 -25.94 -4.82
C GLU A 249 -8.59 -25.87 -4.97
N SER A 250 -9.21 -24.77 -4.57
CA SER A 250 -10.66 -24.57 -4.73
C SER A 250 -11.06 -24.46 -6.20
N ILE A 251 -10.26 -23.75 -7.01
CA ILE A 251 -10.44 -23.66 -8.47
C ILE A 251 -10.26 -25.03 -9.12
N ARG A 252 -9.17 -25.75 -8.81
CA ARG A 252 -8.92 -27.12 -9.31
C ARG A 252 -10.07 -28.06 -8.97
N ALA A 253 -10.53 -28.06 -7.72
CA ALA A 253 -11.64 -28.90 -7.28
C ALA A 253 -12.94 -28.57 -8.04
N SER A 254 -13.20 -27.29 -8.27
CA SER A 254 -14.39 -26.84 -9.00
C SER A 254 -14.33 -27.22 -10.48
N PHE A 255 -13.19 -27.06 -11.15
CA PHE A 255 -13.02 -27.51 -12.54
C PHE A 255 -13.20 -29.01 -12.68
N ARG A 256 -12.65 -29.83 -11.77
CA ARG A 256 -12.89 -31.29 -11.75
C ARG A 256 -14.38 -31.62 -11.59
N ARG A 257 -15.07 -30.95 -10.66
CA ARG A 257 -16.50 -31.12 -10.42
C ARG A 257 -17.34 -30.78 -11.67
N LEU A 258 -16.92 -29.77 -12.41
CA LEU A 258 -17.58 -29.32 -13.64
C LEU A 258 -17.17 -30.12 -14.89
N GLY A 259 -16.26 -31.08 -14.77
CA GLY A 259 -15.74 -31.86 -15.90
C GLY A 259 -14.97 -31.03 -16.92
N VAL A 260 -14.40 -29.89 -16.50
CA VAL A 260 -13.60 -29.01 -17.36
C VAL A 260 -12.18 -29.56 -17.44
N VAL A 261 -11.60 -29.56 -18.64
CA VAL A 261 -10.17 -29.82 -18.85
C VAL A 261 -9.46 -28.49 -18.92
N TRP A 262 -8.28 -28.36 -18.31
CA TRP A 262 -7.47 -27.15 -18.32
C TRP A 262 -5.99 -27.50 -18.27
N GLU A 263 -5.16 -26.52 -18.54
CA GLU A 263 -3.71 -26.55 -18.36
C GLU A 263 -3.31 -25.52 -17.29
N GLU A 264 -2.15 -25.74 -16.68
CA GLU A 264 -1.60 -24.86 -15.65
C GLU A 264 -0.16 -24.46 -15.98
N GLU A 265 0.19 -23.21 -15.70
CA GLU A 265 1.56 -22.69 -15.82
C GLU A 265 1.85 -21.80 -14.62
N MET A 266 3.09 -21.84 -14.13
CA MET A 266 3.57 -20.96 -13.06
C MET A 266 4.65 -20.03 -13.60
N ILE A 267 4.39 -18.72 -13.57
CA ILE A 267 5.32 -17.68 -14.03
C ILE A 267 5.59 -16.76 -12.84
N GLY A 268 6.73 -16.92 -12.19
CA GLY A 268 7.03 -16.16 -10.98
C GLY A 268 5.97 -16.38 -9.90
N ASP A 269 5.26 -15.32 -9.52
CA ASP A 269 4.20 -15.36 -8.51
C ASP A 269 2.81 -15.66 -9.10
N TYR A 270 2.71 -15.77 -10.43
CA TYR A 270 1.46 -16.01 -11.15
C TYR A 270 1.21 -17.50 -11.30
N GLN A 271 0.11 -17.97 -10.73
CA GLN A 271 -0.45 -19.29 -11.03
C GLN A 271 -1.57 -19.10 -12.05
N ILE A 272 -1.41 -19.71 -13.23
CA ILE A 272 -2.27 -19.49 -14.38
C ILE A 272 -3.02 -20.80 -14.65
N PHE A 273 -4.34 -20.71 -14.80
CA PHE A 273 -5.19 -21.80 -15.30
C PHE A 273 -5.74 -21.37 -16.66
N TYR A 274 -5.36 -22.07 -17.72
CA TYR A 274 -5.62 -21.68 -19.09
C TYR A 274 -6.04 -22.88 -19.95
N ASN A 275 -6.35 -22.64 -21.22
CA ASN A 275 -6.83 -23.65 -22.15
C ASN A 275 -8.04 -24.44 -21.61
N LEU A 276 -8.96 -23.74 -20.94
CA LEU A 276 -10.17 -24.36 -20.40
C LEU A 276 -11.02 -24.91 -21.55
N SER A 277 -11.50 -26.15 -21.42
CA SER A 277 -12.32 -26.83 -22.44
C SER A 277 -13.66 -26.15 -22.72
N ARG A 278 -14.09 -25.26 -21.83
CA ARG A 278 -15.21 -24.32 -21.98
C ARG A 278 -14.97 -23.11 -21.09
N PRO A 279 -15.56 -21.95 -21.37
CA PRO A 279 -15.52 -20.85 -20.42
C PRO A 279 -16.19 -21.26 -19.11
N VAL A 280 -15.56 -20.92 -18.00
CA VAL A 280 -16.09 -21.08 -16.64
C VAL A 280 -16.13 -19.70 -16.01
N ARG A 281 -17.27 -19.34 -15.43
CA ARG A 281 -17.48 -18.04 -14.79
C ARG A 281 -17.26 -18.13 -13.28
N PRO A 282 -16.81 -17.07 -12.60
CA PRO A 282 -16.64 -17.06 -11.14
C PRO A 282 -17.89 -17.51 -10.39
N GLU A 283 -19.08 -17.25 -10.92
CA GLU A 283 -20.36 -17.65 -10.33
C GLU A 283 -20.56 -19.18 -10.31
N GLU A 284 -19.86 -19.93 -11.16
CA GLU A 284 -19.93 -21.40 -11.21
C GLU A 284 -19.00 -22.09 -10.19
N ILE A 285 -17.97 -21.38 -9.71
CA ILE A 285 -16.90 -21.96 -8.88
C ILE A 285 -16.67 -21.21 -7.56
N GLY A 286 -17.16 -19.98 -7.47
CA GLY A 286 -16.89 -19.05 -6.38
C GLY A 286 -17.79 -19.22 -5.17
N GLU A 287 -18.45 -20.37 -5.00
CA GLU A 287 -19.28 -20.66 -3.82
C GLU A 287 -18.54 -20.35 -2.51
N ALA A 288 -17.23 -20.61 -2.46
CA ALA A 288 -16.42 -20.38 -1.27
C ALA A 288 -16.04 -18.91 -0.99
N TRP A 289 -16.19 -17.98 -1.95
CA TRP A 289 -15.75 -16.58 -1.79
C TRP A 289 -16.70 -15.50 -2.33
N LEU A 290 -17.61 -15.84 -3.23
CA LEU A 290 -18.72 -14.98 -3.65
C LEU A 290 -19.91 -15.10 -2.69
N GLY A 291 -20.00 -16.19 -1.92
CA GLY A 291 -21.07 -16.44 -0.95
C GLY A 291 -20.84 -15.88 0.46
N ASN A 292 -19.67 -15.26 0.71
CA ASN A 292 -19.28 -14.67 1.99
C ASN A 292 -19.44 -13.15 2.00
#